data_AF-A0A7J4WXI8-F1
#
_entry.id   AF-A0A7J4WXI8-F1
#
_cell.length_a   1.000
_cell.length_b   1.000
_cell.length_c   1.000
_cell.angle_alpha   90.00
_cell.angle_beta   90.00
_cell.angle_gamma   90.00
#
_symmetry.space_group_name_H-M   'P 1'
#
loop_
_entity.id
_entity.type
_entity.pdbx_description
1 polymer ?
#
loop_
_entity_poly.entity_id
_entity_poly.type
_entity_poly.pdbx_seq_one_letter_code
_entity_poly.pdbx_strand_id
1 'polypeptide(L)'
;MNAITRYDMTPKQISLVKNTVAKDCNNEEFDLFIEVARAKGLDPFLGQIIPMVFNKDKADKRKLTIIISRDGQRVIAQRCGDYRPASKPPVYEIDKDLISPLNPQGIISATTFLWKQDQKSGDWYEVAGQSFWEEFAPVSDEWVYDQDAGKRKPSGKKTLDSSGNWCRMPRLMIAKCAEMQALRAGWPEQFTGLYDEAELDRAKVLDMTATELVEQERQDNRMRVIGGSNSITVWWDDGFALENVPDGQFADRVVEHINATHPSKIAKWRDANRAGLQTFWARHPGDALALRKLIDAAIEKASSDKKVLETVTMAGG
;
A
#
# COMPACT_ATOMS: atom_id res chain seq x y z
N MET A 1 -22.09 26.13 22.67
CA MET A 1 -21.91 25.19 21.55
C MET A 1 -20.57 25.48 20.93
N ASN A 2 -19.56 24.63 21.12
CA ASN A 2 -18.29 24.79 20.41
C ASN A 2 -18.57 24.58 18.93
N ALA A 3 -18.23 25.57 18.11
CA ALA A 3 -18.32 25.44 16.66
C ALA A 3 -17.32 24.36 16.23
N ILE A 4 -17.81 23.16 15.96
CA ILE A 4 -17.02 22.12 15.30
C ILE A 4 -16.66 22.70 13.93
N THR A 5 -15.37 22.78 13.62
CA THR A 5 -14.88 23.22 12.31
C THR A 5 -15.54 22.37 11.24
N ARG A 6 -16.31 23.01 10.35
CA ARG A 6 -17.05 22.32 9.30
C ARG A 6 -16.16 22.10 8.08
N TYR A 7 -16.36 20.97 7.43
CA TYR A 7 -15.85 20.76 6.08
C TYR A 7 -16.68 21.58 5.08
N ASP A 8 -16.30 22.84 4.90
CA ASP A 8 -16.99 23.82 4.04
C ASP A 8 -16.49 23.76 2.58
N MET A 9 -15.67 22.76 2.23
CA MET A 9 -15.11 22.57 0.88
C MET A 9 -14.38 23.79 0.33
N THR A 10 -13.72 24.55 1.20
CA THR A 10 -12.87 25.67 0.75
C THR A 10 -11.73 25.16 -0.14
N PRO A 11 -11.17 25.97 -1.06
CA PRO A 11 -10.05 25.54 -1.91
C PRO A 11 -8.87 24.96 -1.11
N LYS A 12 -8.60 25.50 0.09
CA LYS A 12 -7.57 24.98 0.99
C LYS A 12 -7.91 23.59 1.53
N GLN A 13 -9.15 23.37 1.95
CA GLN A 13 -9.61 22.07 2.43
C GLN A 13 -9.60 21.03 1.31
N ILE A 14 -10.11 21.37 0.11
CA ILE A 14 -10.09 20.48 -1.05
C ILE A 14 -8.64 20.08 -1.40
N SER A 15 -7.73 21.05 -1.43
CA SER A 15 -6.30 20.76 -1.67
C SER A 15 -5.71 19.88 -0.58
N LEU A 16 -6.08 20.06 0.68
CA LEU A 16 -5.60 19.23 1.77
C LEU A 16 -6.12 17.80 1.64
N VAL A 17 -7.41 17.61 1.36
CA VAL A 17 -8.02 16.29 1.11
C VAL A 17 -7.29 15.58 -0.04
N LYS A 18 -7.07 16.29 -1.16
CA LYS A 18 -6.34 15.75 -2.33
C LYS A 18 -4.94 15.26 -1.97
N ASN A 19 -4.20 16.01 -1.17
CA ASN A 19 -2.82 15.70 -0.82
C ASN A 19 -2.67 14.74 0.36
N THR A 20 -3.78 14.33 1.01
CA THR A 20 -3.75 13.47 2.21
C THR A 20 -4.66 12.26 2.05
N VAL A 21 -5.96 12.42 2.29
CA VAL A 21 -6.99 11.36 2.27
C VAL A 21 -7.10 10.72 0.88
N ALA A 22 -7.00 11.52 -0.18
CA ALA A 22 -7.23 11.09 -1.55
C ALA A 22 -5.96 11.09 -2.42
N LYS A 23 -4.77 10.96 -1.81
CA LYS A 23 -3.47 11.09 -2.51
C LYS A 23 -3.26 10.11 -3.67
N ASP A 24 -3.95 8.98 -3.63
CA ASP A 24 -3.86 7.94 -4.65
C ASP A 24 -4.80 8.16 -5.82
N CYS A 25 -5.75 9.09 -5.72
CA CYS A 25 -6.72 9.37 -6.78
C CYS A 25 -6.07 10.16 -7.91
N ASN A 26 -6.43 9.83 -9.16
CA ASN A 26 -6.23 10.76 -10.27
C ASN A 26 -7.25 11.93 -10.19
N ASN A 27 -7.22 12.85 -11.14
CA ASN A 27 -8.06 14.04 -11.08
C ASN A 27 -9.56 13.68 -11.17
N GLU A 28 -9.93 12.81 -12.10
CA GLU A 28 -11.32 12.42 -12.33
C GLU A 28 -11.88 11.61 -11.14
N GLU A 29 -11.07 10.72 -10.57
CA GLU A 29 -11.38 9.95 -9.36
C GLU A 29 -11.55 10.85 -8.14
N PHE A 30 -10.67 11.84 -8.00
CA PHE A 30 -10.75 12.82 -6.92
C PHE A 30 -12.01 13.68 -7.04
N ASP A 31 -12.32 14.17 -8.23
CA ASP A 31 -13.51 14.98 -8.48
C ASP A 31 -14.78 14.16 -8.19
N LEU A 32 -14.85 12.91 -8.64
CA LEU A 32 -15.95 11.99 -8.31
C LEU A 32 -16.07 11.78 -6.80
N PHE A 33 -14.96 11.55 -6.10
CA PHE A 33 -14.94 11.39 -4.65
C PHE A 33 -15.49 12.62 -3.92
N ILE A 34 -15.08 13.83 -4.32
CA ILE A 34 -15.57 15.08 -3.74
C ILE A 34 -17.06 15.29 -4.02
N GLU A 35 -17.54 14.99 -5.22
CA GLU A 35 -18.97 15.09 -5.54
C GLU A 35 -19.81 14.14 -4.70
N VAL A 36 -19.35 12.89 -4.47
CA VAL A 36 -20.04 11.95 -3.56
C VAL A 36 -20.01 12.44 -2.11
N ALA A 37 -18.87 12.93 -1.63
CA ALA A 37 -18.75 13.51 -0.29
C ALA A 37 -19.72 14.68 -0.11
N ARG A 38 -19.87 15.54 -1.14
CA ARG A 38 -20.84 16.65 -1.14
C ARG A 38 -22.28 16.16 -1.15
N ALA A 39 -22.63 15.26 -2.06
CA ALA A 39 -23.99 14.75 -2.20
C ALA A 39 -24.50 14.06 -0.93
N LYS A 40 -23.61 13.36 -0.21
CA LYS A 40 -23.95 12.68 1.05
C LYS A 40 -23.65 13.52 2.30
N GLY A 41 -23.06 14.72 2.13
CA GLY A 41 -22.64 15.60 3.22
C GLY A 41 -21.63 14.96 4.18
N LEU A 42 -20.78 14.07 3.68
CA LEU A 42 -19.79 13.36 4.49
C LEU A 42 -18.48 14.14 4.54
N ASP A 43 -17.79 14.05 5.68
CA ASP A 43 -16.53 14.74 5.92
C ASP A 43 -15.33 13.78 5.76
N PRO A 44 -14.46 14.00 4.75
CA PRO A 44 -13.24 13.22 4.56
C PRO A 44 -12.24 13.35 5.72
N PHE A 45 -12.20 14.49 6.42
CA PHE A 45 -11.26 14.70 7.54
C PHE A 45 -11.63 13.91 8.79
N LEU A 46 -12.92 13.61 8.96
CA LEU A 46 -13.43 12.78 10.04
C LEU A 46 -13.43 11.29 9.67
N GLY A 47 -12.91 10.93 8.50
CA GLY A 47 -12.92 9.54 8.02
C GLY A 47 -14.33 9.00 7.78
N GLN A 48 -15.31 9.87 7.50
CA GLN A 48 -16.68 9.42 7.22
C GLN A 48 -16.81 8.81 5.82
N ILE A 49 -15.93 9.20 4.91
CA ILE A 49 -15.87 8.75 3.53
C ILE A 49 -14.40 8.60 3.11
N ILE A 50 -14.06 7.48 2.48
CA ILE A 50 -12.68 7.09 2.17
C ILE A 50 -12.61 6.67 0.69
N PRO A 51 -11.73 7.27 -0.11
CA PRO A 51 -11.46 6.80 -1.46
C PRO A 51 -10.42 5.67 -1.41
N MET A 52 -10.75 4.53 -2.01
CA MET A 52 -9.82 3.41 -2.13
C MET A 52 -9.56 3.09 -3.60
N VAL A 53 -8.33 3.28 -4.04
CA VAL A 53 -7.91 2.96 -5.41
C VAL A 53 -7.19 1.62 -5.46
N PHE A 54 -7.77 0.67 -6.19
CA PHE A 54 -7.21 -0.64 -6.48
C PHE A 54 -6.39 -0.62 -7.76
N ASN A 55 -5.36 -1.47 -7.85
CA ASN A 55 -4.48 -1.63 -9.02
C ASN A 55 -3.91 -0.29 -9.53
N LYS A 56 -3.40 0.54 -8.62
CA LYS A 56 -2.94 1.91 -8.90
C LYS A 56 -1.96 1.99 -10.08
N ASP A 57 -1.09 1.00 -10.23
CA ASP A 57 -0.04 0.92 -11.25
C ASP A 57 -0.50 0.28 -12.58
N LYS A 58 -1.76 -0.15 -12.70
CA LYS A 58 -2.29 -0.86 -13.87
C LYS A 58 -3.55 -0.18 -14.39
N ALA A 59 -3.38 0.72 -15.36
CA ALA A 59 -4.47 1.55 -15.88
C ALA A 59 -5.69 0.74 -16.35
N ASP A 60 -5.49 -0.44 -16.93
CA ASP A 60 -6.54 -1.34 -17.43
C ASP A 60 -7.38 -2.00 -16.31
N LYS A 61 -6.83 -2.08 -15.09
CA LYS A 61 -7.47 -2.72 -13.93
C LYS A 61 -7.70 -1.76 -12.77
N ARG A 62 -7.33 -0.49 -12.96
CA ARG A 62 -7.46 0.56 -11.96
C ARG A 62 -8.93 0.78 -11.65
N LYS A 63 -9.27 0.78 -10.37
CA LYS A 63 -10.65 0.94 -9.92
C LYS A 63 -10.69 1.77 -8.65
N LEU A 64 -11.43 2.87 -8.68
CA LEU A 64 -11.83 3.61 -7.49
C LEU A 64 -13.05 2.93 -6.87
N THR A 65 -12.99 2.69 -5.57
CA THR A 65 -14.15 2.37 -4.73
C THR A 65 -14.25 3.42 -3.64
N ILE A 66 -15.44 3.99 -3.47
CA ILE A 66 -15.72 4.95 -2.39
C ILE A 66 -16.37 4.17 -1.25
N ILE A 67 -15.73 4.24 -0.09
CA ILE A 67 -16.12 3.52 1.12
C ILE A 67 -16.70 4.53 2.10
N ILE A 68 -17.77 4.15 2.79
CA ILE A 68 -18.26 4.90 3.94
C ILE A 68 -17.91 4.17 5.22
N SER A 69 -17.46 4.92 6.22
CA SER A 69 -17.23 4.36 7.54
C SER A 69 -18.54 4.18 8.28
N ARG A 70 -18.50 3.39 9.35
CA ARG A 70 -19.63 3.23 10.27
C ARG A 70 -20.13 4.56 10.82
N ASP A 71 -19.23 5.50 11.08
CA ASP A 71 -19.61 6.83 11.56
C ASP A 71 -20.27 7.65 10.44
N GLY A 72 -19.77 7.56 9.21
CA GLY A 72 -20.42 8.15 8.04
C GLY A 72 -21.84 7.64 7.84
N GLN A 73 -22.06 6.33 7.99
CA GLN A 73 -23.38 5.72 7.92
C GLN A 73 -24.36 6.31 8.94
N ARG A 74 -23.92 6.41 10.20
CA ARG A 74 -24.75 6.92 11.30
C ARG A 74 -25.07 8.39 11.14
N VAL A 75 -24.13 9.17 10.62
CA VAL A 75 -24.34 10.58 10.32
C VAL A 75 -25.40 10.75 9.22
N ILE A 76 -25.35 9.93 8.16
CA ILE A 76 -26.41 9.91 7.12
C ILE A 76 -27.75 9.52 7.74
N ALA A 77 -27.78 8.43 8.51
CA ALA A 77 -29.01 7.93 9.12
C ALA A 77 -29.65 8.98 10.05
N GLN A 78 -28.85 9.60 10.93
CA GLN A 78 -29.31 10.65 11.85
C GLN A 78 -29.94 11.85 11.13
N ARG A 79 -29.44 12.19 9.94
CA ARG A 79 -29.96 13.32 9.14
C ARG A 79 -31.30 13.02 8.47
N CYS A 80 -31.70 11.75 8.37
CA CYS A 80 -33.00 11.38 7.84
C CYS A 80 -34.15 11.84 8.75
N GLY A 81 -33.88 12.08 10.04
CA GLY A 81 -34.86 12.58 11.01
C GLY A 81 -35.85 11.53 11.53
N ASP A 82 -35.92 10.38 10.87
CA ASP A 82 -36.82 9.25 11.15
C ASP A 82 -36.06 7.99 11.58
N TYR A 83 -34.78 8.15 11.93
CA TYR A 83 -33.86 7.08 12.35
C TYR A 83 -33.69 7.03 13.86
N ARG A 84 -33.65 5.81 14.40
CA ARG A 84 -33.14 5.51 15.74
C ARG A 84 -32.15 4.34 15.68
N PRO A 85 -31.01 4.43 16.40
CA PRO A 85 -30.01 3.37 16.44
C PRO A 85 -30.54 2.12 17.14
N ALA A 86 -29.85 1.00 16.95
CA ALA A 86 -30.15 -0.23 17.65
C ALA A 86 -30.11 -0.02 19.18
N SER A 87 -31.20 -0.37 19.86
CA SER A 87 -31.31 -0.33 21.32
C SER A 87 -30.80 -1.59 22.02
N LYS A 88 -30.46 -2.63 21.23
CA LYS A 88 -30.00 -3.93 21.69
C LYS A 88 -28.74 -4.35 20.91
N PRO A 89 -27.87 -5.20 21.49
CA PRO A 89 -26.79 -5.83 20.76
C PRO A 89 -27.32 -6.66 19.56
N PRO A 90 -26.50 -6.88 18.52
CA PRO A 90 -26.83 -7.80 17.44
C PRO A 90 -27.11 -9.21 17.97
N VAL A 91 -28.08 -9.88 17.35
CA VAL A 91 -28.40 -11.29 17.59
C VAL A 91 -27.51 -12.13 16.68
N TYR A 92 -26.83 -13.14 17.23
CA TYR A 92 -25.95 -14.02 16.47
C TYR A 92 -26.51 -15.44 16.47
N GLU A 93 -26.50 -16.07 15.30
CA GLU A 93 -26.67 -17.51 15.14
C GLU A 93 -25.29 -18.12 15.04
N ILE A 94 -24.98 -19.06 15.94
CA ILE A 94 -23.66 -19.68 16.05
C ILE A 94 -23.84 -21.19 16.14
N ASP A 95 -23.06 -21.91 15.35
CA ASP A 95 -22.92 -23.35 15.41
C ASP A 95 -21.46 -23.71 15.65
N LYS A 96 -21.22 -24.43 16.76
CA LYS A 96 -19.87 -24.83 17.17
C LYS A 96 -19.26 -25.85 16.22
N ASP A 97 -20.07 -26.59 15.49
CA ASP A 97 -19.61 -27.60 14.54
C ASP A 97 -19.04 -26.94 13.27
N LEU A 98 -19.35 -25.67 13.01
CA LEU A 98 -18.81 -24.88 11.90
C LEU A 98 -17.48 -24.18 12.23
N ILE A 99 -16.96 -24.34 13.45
CA ILE A 99 -15.68 -23.75 13.85
C ILE A 99 -14.56 -24.34 12.99
N SER A 100 -13.89 -23.47 12.24
CA SER A 100 -12.82 -23.85 11.33
C SER A 100 -11.84 -22.69 11.14
N PRO A 101 -10.67 -22.88 10.50
CA PRO A 101 -9.79 -21.78 10.13
C PRO A 101 -10.45 -20.70 9.26
N LEU A 102 -11.54 -21.04 8.55
CA LEU A 102 -12.31 -20.12 7.71
C LEU A 102 -13.47 -19.45 8.46
N ASN A 103 -13.87 -20.02 9.60
CA ASN A 103 -14.90 -19.48 10.48
C ASN A 103 -14.50 -19.71 11.95
N PRO A 104 -13.60 -18.88 12.51
CA PRO A 104 -13.01 -19.16 13.81
C PRO A 104 -13.99 -19.19 14.98
N GLN A 105 -15.18 -18.62 14.81
CA GLN A 105 -16.21 -18.53 15.86
C GLN A 105 -17.49 -19.29 15.52
N GLY A 106 -17.53 -20.03 14.41
CA GLY A 106 -18.71 -20.81 14.01
C GLY A 106 -19.96 -19.94 13.74
N ILE A 107 -19.76 -18.70 13.29
CA ILE A 107 -20.87 -17.76 13.07
C ILE A 107 -21.62 -18.19 11.82
N ILE A 108 -22.95 -18.33 11.91
CA ILE A 108 -23.83 -18.54 10.77
C ILE A 108 -24.29 -17.18 10.26
N SER A 109 -24.89 -16.38 11.13
CA SER A 109 -25.45 -15.08 10.77
C SER A 109 -25.38 -14.09 11.93
N ALA A 110 -25.46 -12.81 11.59
CA ALA A 110 -25.72 -11.74 12.54
C ALA A 110 -26.92 -10.92 12.07
N THR A 111 -27.80 -10.57 13.01
CA THR A 111 -28.98 -9.75 12.76
C THR A 111 -28.98 -8.54 13.66
N THR A 112 -29.18 -7.36 13.08
CA THR A 112 -29.31 -6.08 13.79
C THR A 112 -30.66 -5.45 13.47
N PHE A 113 -31.28 -4.84 14.48
CA PHE A 113 -32.56 -4.15 14.35
C PHE A 113 -32.36 -2.66 14.57
N LEU A 114 -32.64 -1.88 13.53
CA LEU A 114 -32.72 -0.43 13.59
C LEU A 114 -34.19 -0.01 13.66
N TRP A 115 -34.45 1.25 13.98
CA TRP A 115 -35.81 1.74 14.13
C TRP A 115 -36.06 2.86 13.14
N LYS A 116 -37.17 2.73 12.40
CA LYS A 116 -37.63 3.76 11.46
C LYS A 116 -39.01 4.26 11.88
N GLN A 117 -39.22 5.56 11.78
CA GLN A 117 -40.52 6.18 12.02
C GLN A 117 -41.33 6.26 10.72
N ASP A 118 -42.56 5.79 10.75
CA ASP A 118 -43.51 6.10 9.69
C ASP A 118 -43.91 7.57 9.76
N GLN A 119 -43.67 8.31 8.66
CA GLN A 119 -43.97 9.72 8.55
C GLN A 119 -45.47 10.03 8.63
N LYS A 120 -46.34 9.05 8.34
CA LYS A 120 -47.79 9.24 8.33
C LYS A 120 -48.40 9.00 9.71
N SER A 121 -48.09 7.88 10.34
CA SER A 121 -48.65 7.52 11.65
C SER A 121 -47.85 8.06 12.83
N GLY A 122 -46.55 8.34 12.64
CA GLY A 122 -45.62 8.64 13.72
C GLY A 122 -45.16 7.41 14.50
N ASP A 123 -45.63 6.21 14.14
CA ASP A 123 -45.27 4.95 14.78
C ASP A 123 -43.84 4.54 14.40
N TRP A 124 -43.19 3.85 15.34
CA TRP A 124 -41.85 3.32 15.15
C TRP A 124 -41.93 1.82 14.88
N TYR A 125 -41.24 1.37 13.84
CA TYR A 125 -41.14 -0.05 13.49
C TYR A 125 -39.68 -0.48 13.36
N GLU A 126 -39.43 -1.76 13.61
CA GLU A 126 -38.11 -2.35 13.47
C GLU A 126 -37.78 -2.63 12.00
N VAL A 127 -36.55 -2.29 11.62
CA VAL A 127 -35.95 -2.62 10.34
C VAL A 127 -34.81 -3.60 10.63
N ALA A 128 -35.00 -4.84 10.22
CA ALA A 128 -33.99 -5.88 10.37
C ALA A 128 -32.97 -5.82 9.22
N GLY A 129 -31.71 -6.01 9.56
CA GLY A 129 -30.64 -6.32 8.61
C GLY A 129 -29.95 -7.59 9.08
N GLN A 130 -29.77 -8.53 8.16
CA GLN A 130 -29.13 -9.81 8.42
C GLN A 130 -27.99 -10.01 7.42
N SER A 131 -26.90 -10.61 7.90
CA SER A 131 -25.74 -10.96 7.07
C SER A 131 -25.24 -12.35 7.44
N PHE A 132 -25.01 -13.19 6.43
CA PHE A 132 -24.51 -14.55 6.60
C PHE A 132 -22.99 -14.60 6.49
N TRP A 133 -22.33 -15.40 7.33
CA TRP A 133 -20.88 -15.54 7.32
C TRP A 133 -20.36 -16.01 5.95
N GLU A 134 -21.05 -16.96 5.33
CA GLU A 134 -20.65 -17.53 4.04
C GLU A 134 -20.65 -16.53 2.88
N GLU A 135 -21.47 -15.47 2.97
CA GLU A 135 -21.62 -14.46 1.93
C GLU A 135 -20.63 -13.30 2.10
N PHE A 136 -20.35 -12.93 3.35
CA PHE A 136 -19.60 -11.70 3.67
C PHE A 136 -18.15 -11.94 4.11
N ALA A 137 -17.82 -13.12 4.66
CA ALA A 137 -16.47 -13.37 5.12
C ALA A 137 -15.49 -13.41 3.92
N PRO A 138 -14.37 -12.65 3.95
CA PRO A 138 -13.43 -12.59 2.85
C PRO A 138 -12.59 -13.88 2.79
N VAL A 139 -13.14 -14.91 2.14
CA VAL A 139 -12.46 -16.18 1.90
C VAL A 139 -11.89 -16.16 0.49
N SER A 140 -10.57 -16.29 0.39
CA SER A 140 -9.86 -16.29 -0.89
C SER A 140 -9.02 -17.56 -1.05
N ASP A 141 -8.77 -17.95 -2.29
CA ASP A 141 -7.83 -19.02 -2.59
C ASP A 141 -6.40 -18.52 -2.33
N GLU A 142 -5.59 -19.36 -1.68
CA GLU A 142 -4.16 -19.11 -1.54
C GLU A 142 -3.49 -19.27 -2.91
N TRP A 143 -2.77 -18.24 -3.36
CA TRP A 143 -2.10 -18.25 -4.66
C TRP A 143 -0.61 -18.54 -4.49
N VAL A 144 -0.14 -19.67 -5.02
CA VAL A 144 1.27 -20.07 -4.99
C VAL A 144 1.91 -19.75 -6.35
N TYR A 145 3.17 -19.32 -6.34
CA TYR A 145 3.91 -19.07 -7.57
C TYR A 145 4.42 -20.40 -8.13
N ASP A 146 3.95 -20.74 -9.32
CA ASP A 146 4.43 -21.91 -10.07
C ASP A 146 5.66 -21.48 -10.87
N GLN A 147 6.84 -21.98 -10.48
CA GLN A 147 8.11 -21.64 -11.11
C GLN A 147 8.17 -22.14 -12.57
N ASP A 148 7.51 -23.25 -12.89
CA ASP A 148 7.53 -23.86 -14.22
C ASP A 148 6.61 -23.11 -15.19
N ALA A 149 5.45 -22.64 -14.70
CA ALA A 149 4.49 -21.90 -15.52
C ALA A 149 4.72 -20.38 -15.55
N GLY A 150 5.67 -19.86 -14.75
CA GLY A 150 5.95 -18.43 -14.61
C GLY A 150 4.74 -17.58 -14.18
N LYS A 151 3.74 -18.21 -13.54
CA LYS A 151 2.45 -17.61 -13.19
C LYS A 151 2.01 -18.09 -11.81
N ARG A 152 1.24 -17.27 -11.10
CA ARG A 152 0.58 -17.71 -9.86
C ARG A 152 -0.61 -18.61 -10.21
N LYS A 153 -0.72 -19.74 -9.51
CA LYS A 153 -1.88 -20.65 -9.58
C LYS A 153 -2.52 -20.74 -8.19
N PRO A 154 -3.85 -20.94 -8.11
CA PRO A 154 -4.49 -21.21 -6.82
C PRO A 154 -4.01 -22.58 -6.31
N SER A 155 -3.63 -22.64 -5.03
CA SER A 155 -3.14 -23.87 -4.39
C SER A 155 -4.25 -24.87 -4.08
N GLY A 156 -5.52 -24.48 -4.28
CA GLY A 156 -6.71 -25.23 -3.86
C GLY A 156 -7.02 -25.10 -2.37
N LYS A 157 -6.16 -24.42 -1.59
CA LYS A 157 -6.41 -24.13 -0.18
C LYS A 157 -7.06 -22.76 -0.05
N LYS A 158 -8.23 -22.72 0.58
CA LYS A 158 -8.91 -21.47 0.94
C LYS A 158 -8.34 -20.94 2.24
N THR A 159 -8.21 -19.62 2.33
CA THR A 159 -7.83 -18.92 3.55
C THR A 159 -8.74 -17.73 3.76
N LEU A 160 -9.20 -17.54 5.00
CA LEU A 160 -9.81 -16.30 5.43
C LEU A 160 -8.73 -15.20 5.41
N ASP A 161 -9.05 -14.04 4.85
CA ASP A 161 -8.09 -12.94 4.75
C ASP A 161 -7.60 -12.51 6.14
N SER A 162 -6.33 -12.81 6.42
CA SER A 162 -5.63 -12.47 7.65
C SER A 162 -5.10 -11.04 7.66
N SER A 163 -5.21 -10.30 6.56
CA SER A 163 -4.69 -8.95 6.42
C SER A 163 -5.57 -7.86 7.06
N GLY A 164 -6.81 -8.20 7.43
CA GLY A 164 -7.80 -7.28 7.97
C GLY A 164 -8.40 -7.68 9.33
N ASN A 165 -9.46 -6.96 9.72
CA ASN A 165 -10.12 -7.15 11.01
C ASN A 165 -11.03 -8.39 11.09
N TRP A 166 -11.32 -9.06 9.97
CA TRP A 166 -12.18 -10.25 9.92
C TRP A 166 -11.63 -11.43 10.72
N CYS A 167 -10.32 -11.68 10.69
CA CYS A 167 -9.69 -12.71 11.53
C CYS A 167 -9.63 -12.33 13.01
N ARG A 168 -9.41 -11.04 13.32
CA ARG A 168 -9.21 -10.56 14.70
C ARG A 168 -10.52 -10.31 15.45
N MET A 169 -11.54 -9.81 14.76
CA MET A 169 -12.82 -9.36 15.32
C MET A 169 -14.03 -9.84 14.47
N PRO A 170 -14.17 -11.14 14.20
CA PRO A 170 -15.15 -11.68 13.25
C PRO A 170 -16.60 -11.30 13.57
N ARG A 171 -17.01 -11.35 14.86
CA ARG A 171 -18.36 -10.93 15.30
C ARG A 171 -18.66 -9.47 15.01
N LEU A 172 -17.69 -8.59 15.23
CA LEU A 172 -17.87 -7.16 14.97
C LEU A 172 -18.03 -6.91 13.47
N MET A 173 -17.23 -7.58 12.64
CA MET A 173 -17.26 -7.39 11.19
C MET A 173 -18.59 -7.82 10.59
N ILE A 174 -19.07 -9.01 10.90
CA ILE A 174 -20.37 -9.48 10.40
C ILE A 174 -21.52 -8.60 10.92
N ALA A 175 -21.45 -8.12 12.17
CA ALA A 175 -22.47 -7.20 12.70
C ALA A 175 -22.49 -5.84 11.99
N LYS A 176 -21.33 -5.33 11.54
CA LYS A 176 -21.28 -4.11 10.71
C LYS A 176 -22.00 -4.32 9.37
N CYS A 177 -21.77 -5.46 8.73
CA CYS A 177 -22.51 -5.83 7.51
C CYS A 177 -24.03 -5.87 7.78
N ALA A 178 -24.47 -6.51 8.86
CA ALA A 178 -25.88 -6.53 9.26
C ALA A 178 -26.46 -5.12 9.52
N GLU A 179 -25.71 -4.23 10.18
CA GLU A 179 -26.09 -2.82 10.40
C GLU A 179 -26.26 -2.09 9.05
N MET A 180 -25.36 -2.29 8.09
CA MET A 180 -25.48 -1.72 6.75
C MET A 180 -26.67 -2.28 5.96
N GLN A 181 -26.96 -3.58 6.06
CA GLN A 181 -28.15 -4.17 5.44
C GLN A 181 -29.45 -3.57 5.99
N ALA A 182 -29.52 -3.35 7.31
CA ALA A 182 -30.67 -2.68 7.93
C ALA A 182 -30.80 -1.23 7.44
N LEU A 183 -29.69 -0.50 7.30
CA LEU A 183 -29.68 0.87 6.79
C LEU A 183 -30.15 0.94 5.32
N ARG A 184 -29.71 0.00 4.47
CA ARG A 184 -30.15 -0.08 3.07
C ARG A 184 -31.63 -0.46 2.97
N ALA A 185 -32.13 -1.34 3.83
CA ALA A 185 -33.54 -1.70 3.87
C ALA A 185 -34.43 -0.53 4.34
N GLY A 186 -33.98 0.23 5.35
CA GLY A 186 -34.72 1.35 5.91
C GLY A 186 -34.68 2.61 5.05
N TRP A 187 -33.51 2.94 4.47
CA TRP A 187 -33.24 4.20 3.78
C TRP A 187 -32.51 3.98 2.44
N PRO A 188 -33.11 3.26 1.48
CA PRO A 188 -32.43 2.81 0.26
C PRO A 188 -31.80 3.96 -0.53
N GLU A 189 -32.50 5.08 -0.74
CA GLU A 189 -31.97 6.23 -1.48
C GLU A 189 -30.72 6.85 -0.83
N GLN A 190 -30.66 6.83 0.50
CA GLN A 190 -29.57 7.44 1.25
C GLN A 190 -28.31 6.56 1.23
N PHE A 191 -28.49 5.24 1.22
CA PHE A 191 -27.39 4.27 1.24
C PHE A 191 -27.07 3.63 -0.12
N THR A 192 -27.79 3.97 -1.19
CA THR A 192 -27.50 3.52 -2.56
C THR A 192 -26.13 4.02 -3.02
N GLY A 193 -25.39 3.14 -3.69
CA GLY A 193 -24.08 3.44 -4.29
C GLY A 193 -22.93 3.53 -3.28
N LEU A 194 -23.17 3.20 -2.01
CA LEU A 194 -22.16 3.23 -0.94
C LEU A 194 -21.80 1.82 -0.47
N TYR A 195 -20.50 1.56 -0.36
CA TYR A 195 -19.95 0.33 0.21
C TYR A 195 -19.55 0.56 1.67
N ASP A 196 -19.88 -0.40 2.53
CA ASP A 196 -19.39 -0.40 3.91
C ASP A 196 -17.95 -0.93 3.99
N GLU A 197 -17.19 -0.42 4.96
CA GLU A 197 -15.81 -0.86 5.22
C GLU A 197 -15.71 -2.37 5.50
N ALA A 198 -16.71 -2.96 6.17
CA ALA A 198 -16.66 -4.38 6.49
C ALA A 198 -16.92 -5.27 5.25
N GLU A 199 -17.69 -4.79 4.28
CA GLU A 199 -18.07 -5.53 3.06
C GLU A 199 -16.97 -5.61 2.01
N LEU A 200 -15.88 -4.84 2.17
CA LEU A 200 -14.79 -4.82 1.21
C LEU A 200 -13.64 -5.72 1.63
N ASP A 201 -13.39 -6.73 0.80
CA ASP A 201 -12.15 -7.50 0.81
C ASP A 201 -10.98 -6.53 0.58
N ARG A 202 -10.15 -6.34 1.62
CA ARG A 202 -9.03 -5.38 1.76
C ARG A 202 -9.30 -3.97 2.29
N ALA A 203 -10.11 -3.81 3.34
CA ALA A 203 -10.05 -2.59 4.16
C ALA A 203 -8.80 -2.57 5.05
N LYS A 204 -7.62 -2.30 4.46
CA LYS A 204 -6.35 -2.04 5.17
C LYS A 204 -6.09 -0.56 5.41
N VAL A 205 -7.15 0.25 5.46
CA VAL A 205 -7.02 1.70 5.63
C VAL A 205 -7.64 2.05 6.95
N LEU A 206 -6.79 2.22 7.96
CA LEU A 206 -6.93 3.06 9.15
C LEU A 206 -5.95 2.53 10.22
N ASP A 207 -4.64 2.66 10.00
CA ASP A 207 -3.64 2.48 11.10
C ASP A 207 -2.26 3.09 10.77
N MET A 208 -2.20 4.14 9.95
CA MET A 208 -1.01 4.97 9.85
C MET A 208 -1.42 6.43 9.96
N THR A 209 -0.76 7.17 10.85
CA THR A 209 -1.04 8.60 10.96
C THR A 209 -0.58 9.31 9.69
N ALA A 210 -1.31 10.35 9.26
CA ALA A 210 -0.98 11.13 8.07
C ALA A 210 0.46 11.68 8.12
N THR A 211 0.99 11.93 9.32
CA THR A 211 2.38 12.33 9.54
C THR A 211 3.35 11.19 9.23
N GLU A 212 3.14 9.97 9.72
CA GLU A 212 4.04 8.83 9.46
C GLU A 212 4.09 8.48 7.96
N LEU A 213 2.96 8.55 7.27
CA LEU A 213 2.90 8.33 5.81
C LEU A 213 3.60 9.44 5.02
N VAL A 214 3.49 10.70 5.45
CA VAL A 214 4.17 11.84 4.83
C VAL A 214 5.66 11.86 5.16
N GLU A 215 6.05 11.48 6.38
CA GLU A 215 7.46 11.37 6.78
C GLU A 215 8.13 10.22 6.03
N GLN A 216 7.46 9.07 5.90
CA GLN A 216 7.96 7.92 5.15
C GLN A 216 7.99 8.21 3.64
N GLU A 217 6.99 8.89 3.08
CA GLU A 217 7.00 9.29 1.68
C GLU A 217 7.99 10.42 1.39
N ARG A 218 8.22 11.34 2.34
CA ARG A 218 9.31 12.34 2.26
C ARG A 218 10.67 11.68 2.42
N GLN A 219 10.80 10.68 3.27
CA GLN A 219 12.02 9.88 3.39
C GLN A 219 12.24 9.09 2.11
N ASP A 220 11.23 8.41 1.57
CA ASP A 220 11.30 7.66 0.33
C ASP A 220 11.54 8.56 -0.88
N ASN A 221 10.94 9.75 -0.93
CA ASN A 221 11.21 10.74 -1.97
C ASN A 221 12.58 11.40 -1.81
N ARG A 222 13.04 11.68 -0.58
CA ARG A 222 14.43 12.12 -0.34
C ARG A 222 15.40 11.01 -0.75
N MET A 223 15.10 9.75 -0.45
CA MET A 223 15.89 8.58 -0.81
C MET A 223 15.88 8.30 -2.32
N ARG A 224 14.73 8.50 -3.00
CA ARG A 224 14.60 8.42 -4.47
C ARG A 224 15.33 9.56 -5.17
N VAL A 225 15.24 10.78 -4.64
CA VAL A 225 15.96 11.96 -5.15
C VAL A 225 17.47 11.84 -4.93
N ILE A 226 17.92 11.12 -3.88
CA ILE A 226 19.33 10.82 -3.62
C ILE A 226 19.80 9.56 -4.40
N GLY A 227 18.92 8.85 -5.12
CA GLY A 227 19.28 7.73 -6.00
C GLY A 227 19.38 6.35 -5.31
N GLY A 228 18.86 6.18 -4.10
CA GLY A 228 19.27 5.09 -3.20
C GLY A 228 18.79 3.66 -3.47
N SER A 229 17.88 3.39 -4.43
CA SER A 229 17.39 2.01 -4.62
C SER A 229 18.05 1.25 -5.79
N ASN A 230 18.37 1.93 -6.90
CA ASN A 230 18.90 1.31 -8.13
C ASN A 230 20.18 2.01 -8.63
N SER A 231 20.98 2.56 -7.72
CA SER A 231 22.30 3.09 -8.06
C SER A 231 23.36 2.60 -7.08
N ILE A 232 24.60 2.67 -7.53
CA ILE A 232 25.79 2.35 -6.75
C ILE A 232 26.65 3.59 -6.69
N THR A 233 26.98 4.01 -5.48
CA THR A 233 27.88 5.13 -5.25
C THR A 233 29.30 4.74 -5.61
N VAL A 234 29.93 5.50 -6.51
CA VAL A 234 31.30 5.32 -6.98
C VAL A 234 32.09 6.60 -6.80
N TRP A 235 33.32 6.44 -6.37
CA TRP A 235 34.36 7.43 -6.43
C TRP A 235 35.24 7.19 -7.66
N TRP A 236 35.39 8.17 -8.55
CA TRP A 236 36.11 7.98 -9.82
C TRP A 236 37.56 8.51 -9.84
N ASP A 237 37.87 9.62 -9.17
CA ASP A 237 39.23 10.20 -9.19
C ASP A 237 39.48 11.14 -7.99
N ASP A 238 40.68 11.70 -7.86
CA ASP A 238 41.15 12.57 -6.77
C ASP A 238 40.33 13.87 -6.54
N GLY A 239 39.29 14.13 -7.35
CA GLY A 239 38.24 15.09 -7.01
C GLY A 239 37.30 14.49 -5.95
N PHE A 240 37.10 15.17 -4.83
CA PHE A 240 36.31 14.71 -3.68
C PHE A 240 34.80 14.44 -3.93
N ALA A 241 34.36 14.23 -5.17
CA ALA A 241 32.97 13.99 -5.55
C ALA A 241 32.67 12.48 -5.64
N LEU A 242 31.60 12.07 -4.96
CA LEU A 242 30.99 10.75 -5.10
C LEU A 242 29.84 10.84 -6.13
N GLU A 243 29.77 9.93 -7.08
CA GLU A 243 28.70 9.84 -8.08
C GLU A 243 27.83 8.62 -7.81
N ASN A 244 26.50 8.76 -7.91
CA ASN A 244 25.57 7.64 -7.86
C ASN A 244 25.29 7.16 -9.28
N VAL A 245 25.86 6.02 -9.66
CA VAL A 245 25.71 5.45 -11.00
C VAL A 245 24.59 4.42 -11.03
N PRO A 246 23.58 4.55 -11.91
CA PRO A 246 22.50 3.57 -12.04
C PRO A 246 23.03 2.16 -12.30
N ASP A 247 22.41 1.15 -11.70
CA ASP A 247 22.85 -0.25 -11.74
C ASP A 247 23.08 -0.75 -13.19
N GLY A 248 22.17 -0.40 -14.12
CA GLY A 248 22.27 -0.80 -15.53
C GLY A 248 23.37 -0.11 -16.35
N GLN A 249 24.02 0.91 -15.82
CA GLN A 249 25.13 1.63 -16.47
C GLN A 249 26.48 1.38 -15.76
N PHE A 250 26.44 0.74 -14.59
CA PHE A 250 27.58 0.65 -13.70
C PHE A 250 28.76 -0.12 -14.33
N ALA A 251 28.50 -1.29 -14.91
CA ALA A 251 29.54 -2.11 -15.52
C ALA A 251 30.25 -1.37 -16.67
N ASP A 252 29.49 -0.76 -17.58
CA ASP A 252 30.04 -0.03 -18.73
C ASP A 252 30.90 1.16 -18.30
N ARG A 253 30.42 1.95 -17.33
CA ARG A 253 31.17 3.09 -16.78
C ARG A 253 32.46 2.67 -16.08
N VAL A 254 32.44 1.54 -15.36
CA VAL A 254 33.65 0.99 -14.73
C VAL A 254 34.65 0.53 -15.79
N VAL A 255 34.20 -0.13 -16.86
CA VAL A 255 35.07 -0.54 -17.97
C VAL A 255 35.70 0.68 -18.65
N GLU A 256 34.91 1.71 -18.92
CA GLU A 256 35.40 2.98 -19.47
C GLU A 256 36.48 3.60 -18.56
N HIS A 257 36.24 3.64 -17.25
CA HIS A 257 37.20 4.17 -16.29
C HIS A 257 38.51 3.36 -16.24
N ILE A 258 38.44 2.02 -16.26
CA ILE A 258 39.62 1.15 -16.28
C ILE A 258 40.45 1.40 -17.54
N ASN A 259 39.79 1.62 -18.68
CA ASN A 259 40.47 1.90 -19.95
C ASN A 259 41.09 3.30 -19.99
N ALA A 260 40.45 4.30 -19.39
CA ALA A 260 40.93 5.68 -19.37
C ALA A 260 42.00 5.95 -18.30
N THR A 261 42.05 5.14 -17.25
CA THR A 261 42.90 5.37 -16.08
C THR A 261 44.19 4.56 -16.16
N HIS A 262 45.30 5.16 -15.73
CA HIS A 262 46.58 4.46 -15.69
C HIS A 262 46.51 3.25 -14.74
N PRO A 263 47.00 2.06 -15.13
CA PRO A 263 46.87 0.82 -14.36
C PRO A 263 47.29 0.92 -12.88
N SER A 264 48.32 1.73 -12.58
CA SER A 264 48.83 1.94 -11.21
C SER A 264 47.81 2.55 -10.23
N LYS A 265 46.76 3.22 -10.72
CA LYS A 265 45.72 3.84 -9.88
C LYS A 265 44.54 2.91 -9.60
N ILE A 266 44.36 1.84 -10.38
CA ILE A 266 43.18 0.96 -10.32
C ILE A 266 43.08 0.21 -8.99
N ALA A 267 44.21 -0.19 -8.39
CA ALA A 267 44.21 -0.87 -7.09
C ALA A 267 43.63 0.01 -5.98
N LYS A 268 44.05 1.29 -5.92
CA LYS A 268 43.54 2.28 -4.96
C LYS A 268 42.06 2.57 -5.20
N TRP A 269 41.66 2.72 -6.46
CA TRP A 269 40.26 2.92 -6.85
C TRP A 269 39.36 1.76 -6.42
N ARG A 270 39.78 0.52 -6.69
CA ARG A 270 39.03 -0.69 -6.29
C ARG A 270 38.84 -0.73 -4.78
N ASP A 271 39.88 -0.42 -4.02
CA ASP A 271 39.82 -0.44 -2.55
C ASP A 271 38.90 0.66 -2.01
N ALA A 272 38.95 1.86 -2.59
CA ALA A 272 38.05 2.97 -2.26
C ALA A 272 36.56 2.64 -2.55
N ASN A 273 36.30 1.81 -3.56
CA ASN A 273 34.96 1.44 -4.01
C ASN A 273 34.51 0.04 -3.58
N ARG A 274 35.19 -0.58 -2.61
CA ARG A 274 34.93 -1.98 -2.20
C ARG A 274 33.46 -2.25 -1.88
N ALA A 275 32.81 -1.38 -1.11
CA ALA A 275 31.42 -1.55 -0.71
C ALA A 275 30.44 -1.45 -1.91
N GLY A 276 30.69 -0.50 -2.82
CA GLY A 276 29.91 -0.35 -4.05
C GLY A 276 30.04 -1.56 -4.97
N LEU A 277 31.28 -2.05 -5.17
CA LEU A 277 31.54 -3.25 -5.96
C LEU A 277 30.90 -4.50 -5.37
N GLN A 278 30.94 -4.69 -4.04
CA GLN A 278 30.25 -5.80 -3.36
C GLN A 278 28.73 -5.73 -3.56
N THR A 279 28.17 -4.52 -3.49
CA THR A 279 26.74 -4.30 -3.76
C THR A 279 26.39 -4.67 -5.20
N PHE A 280 27.21 -4.27 -6.16
CA PHE A 280 27.05 -4.67 -7.57
C PHE A 280 27.11 -6.19 -7.75
N TRP A 281 28.09 -6.85 -7.12
CA TRP A 281 28.27 -8.29 -7.23
C TRP A 281 27.08 -9.10 -6.68
N ALA A 282 26.47 -8.62 -5.60
CA ALA A 282 25.30 -9.25 -5.02
C ALA A 282 24.04 -9.08 -5.89
N ARG A 283 23.90 -7.94 -6.58
CA ARG A 283 22.73 -7.62 -7.42
C ARG A 283 22.83 -8.19 -8.83
N HIS A 284 24.04 -8.26 -9.41
CA HIS A 284 24.27 -8.63 -10.81
C HIS A 284 25.37 -9.71 -10.93
N PRO A 285 25.13 -10.95 -10.47
CA PRO A 285 26.16 -11.99 -10.43
C PRO A 285 26.74 -12.38 -11.80
N GLY A 286 25.97 -12.19 -12.89
CA GLY A 286 26.45 -12.44 -14.27
C GLY A 286 27.55 -11.47 -14.70
N ASP A 287 27.28 -10.16 -14.60
CA ASP A 287 28.22 -9.10 -15.02
C ASP A 287 29.38 -8.93 -14.03
N ALA A 288 29.14 -9.28 -12.75
CA ALA A 288 30.12 -9.24 -11.68
C ALA A 288 31.40 -10.02 -11.99
N LEU A 289 31.25 -11.22 -12.56
CA LEU A 289 32.39 -12.10 -12.84
C LEU A 289 33.28 -11.50 -13.94
N ALA A 290 32.67 -10.94 -14.99
CA ALA A 290 33.39 -10.30 -16.08
C ALA A 290 34.12 -9.05 -15.60
N LEU A 291 33.43 -8.19 -14.84
CA LEU A 291 33.99 -6.95 -14.33
C LEU A 291 35.15 -7.18 -13.35
N ARG A 292 35.01 -8.19 -12.48
CA ARG A 292 36.08 -8.57 -11.55
C ARG A 292 37.36 -9.01 -12.28
N LYS A 293 37.22 -9.83 -13.32
CA LYS A 293 38.38 -10.26 -14.13
C LYS A 293 39.10 -9.07 -14.79
N LEU A 294 38.34 -8.09 -15.29
CA LEU A 294 38.92 -6.88 -15.90
C LEU A 294 39.69 -6.03 -14.88
N ILE A 295 39.13 -5.84 -13.68
CA ILE A 295 39.80 -5.11 -12.59
C ILE A 295 41.09 -5.83 -12.18
N ASP A 296 41.04 -7.15 -11.98
CA ASP A 296 42.20 -7.93 -11.56
C ASP A 296 43.31 -7.90 -12.63
N ALA A 297 42.96 -8.04 -13.92
CA ALA A 297 43.90 -7.94 -15.03
C ALA A 297 44.59 -6.57 -15.13
N ALA A 298 43.85 -5.47 -14.88
CA ALA A 298 44.40 -4.13 -14.87
C ALA A 298 45.40 -3.92 -13.72
N ILE A 299 45.13 -4.51 -12.54
CA ILE A 299 46.04 -4.47 -11.38
C ILE A 299 47.30 -5.29 -11.64
N GLU A 300 47.17 -6.48 -12.24
CA GLU A 300 48.31 -7.32 -12.60
C GLU A 300 49.24 -6.62 -13.60
N LYS A 301 48.68 -5.97 -14.62
CA LYS A 301 49.43 -5.17 -15.60
C LYS A 301 50.26 -4.07 -14.94
N ALA A 302 49.69 -3.37 -13.95
CA ALA A 302 50.41 -2.37 -13.19
C ALA A 302 51.59 -2.95 -12.40
N SER A 303 51.42 -4.17 -11.85
CA SER A 303 52.47 -4.84 -11.08
C SER A 303 53.61 -5.36 -11.96
N SER A 304 53.31 -5.80 -13.19
CA SER A 304 54.33 -6.21 -14.17
C SER A 304 55.13 -5.02 -14.68
N ASP A 305 54.47 -3.90 -15.01
CA ASP A 305 55.15 -2.69 -15.51
C ASP A 305 56.11 -2.12 -14.47
N LYS A 306 55.72 -2.15 -13.18
CA LYS A 306 56.58 -1.73 -12.07
C LYS A 306 57.82 -2.63 -11.92
N LYS A 307 57.68 -3.96 -12.03
CA LYS A 307 58.80 -4.91 -11.97
C LYS A 307 59.77 -4.75 -13.14
N VAL A 308 59.27 -4.43 -14.33
CA VAL A 308 60.11 -4.17 -15.51
C VAL A 308 60.90 -2.86 -15.34
N LEU A 309 60.28 -1.80 -14.80
CA LEU A 309 61.02 -0.56 -14.50
C LEU A 309 62.11 -0.77 -13.44
N GLU A 310 61.81 -1.47 -12.34
CA GLU A 310 62.78 -1.73 -11.26
C GLU A 310 63.99 -2.55 -11.74
N THR A 311 63.78 -3.53 -12.63
CA THR A 311 64.86 -4.35 -13.21
C THR A 311 65.73 -3.57 -14.21
N VAL A 312 65.18 -2.60 -14.94
CA VAL A 312 65.96 -1.72 -15.84
C VAL A 312 66.82 -0.72 -15.07
N THR A 313 66.32 -0.14 -13.96
CA THR A 313 67.12 0.75 -13.10
C THR A 313 68.26 0.04 -12.36
N MET A 314 68.12 -1.25 -12.04
CA MET A 314 69.17 -2.04 -11.37
C MET A 314 70.26 -2.52 -12.35
N ALA A 315 70.00 -2.53 -13.66
CA ALA A 315 70.96 -2.92 -14.70
C ALA A 315 71.73 -1.73 -15.30
N GLY A 316 71.36 -0.49 -14.94
CA GLY A 316 71.95 0.75 -15.44
C GLY A 316 72.69 1.59 -14.38
N GLY A 317 73.00 1.01 -13.21
CA GLY A 317 73.79 1.61 -12.14
C GLY A 317 75.16 0.98 -12.01
#